data_AF-A0A0U1MWQ5-F1
#
_entry.id   AF-A0A0U1MWQ5-F1
#
_cell.length_a   1.000
_cell.length_b   1.000
_cell.length_c   1.000
_cell.angle_alpha   90.00
_cell.angle_beta   90.00
_cell.angle_gamma   90.00
#
_symmetry.space_group_name_H-M   'P 1'
#
loop_
_entity.id
_entity.type
_entity.pdbx_description
1 polymer ?
#
loop_
_entity_poly.entity_id
_entity_poly.type
_entity_poly.pdbx_seq_one_letter_code
_entity_poly.pdbx_strand_id
1 'polypeptide(L)' 'MVQFQIANGMRIGELFAIKRGNINYKDKPLDIDSAINWITD' A
#
# COMPACT_ATOMS: atom_id res chain seq x y z
N MET A 1 -6.22 -8.07 5.82
CA MET A 1 -5.69 -6.69 5.93
C MET A 1 -4.51 -6.63 6.90
N VAL A 2 -4.69 -6.89 8.19
CA VAL A 2 -3.61 -6.79 9.20
C VAL A 2 -2.36 -7.62 8.86
N GLN A 3 -2.53 -8.87 8.43
CA GLN A 3 -1.40 -9.73 8.02
C GLN A 3 -0.57 -9.14 6.87
N PHE A 4 -1.20 -8.47 5.91
CA PHE A 4 -0.51 -7.87 4.76
C PHE A 4 0.30 -6.63 5.18
N GLN A 5 -0.24 -5.82 6.10
CA GLN A 5 0.51 -4.68 6.66
C GLN A 5 1.73 -5.13 7.45
N ILE A 6 1.57 -6.14 8.31
CA ILE A 6 2.66 -6.67 9.14
C ILE A 6 3.76 -7.27 8.26
N ALA A 7 3.38 -8.10 7.27
CA ALA A 7 4.34 -8.78 6.41
C ALA A 7 5.19 -7.84 5.55
N ASN A 8 4.70 -6.62 5.27
CA ASN A 8 5.37 -5.64 4.42
C ASN A 8 5.82 -4.39 5.17
N GLY A 9 5.67 -4.34 6.50
CA GLY A 9 6.07 -3.21 7.33
C GLY A 9 5.40 -1.87 6.99
N MET A 10 4.19 -1.90 6.41
CA MET A 10 3.54 -0.72 5.83
C MET A 10 2.63 0.01 6.80
N ARG A 11 2.57 1.34 6.69
CA ARG A 11 1.60 2.18 7.37
C ARG A 11 0.21 2.02 6.74
N ILE A 12 -0.84 2.30 7.52
CA ILE A 12 -2.22 2.11 7.04
C ILE A 12 -2.61 3.04 5.88
N GLY A 13 -2.07 4.25 5.82
CA GLY A 13 -2.27 5.16 4.68
C GLY A 13 -1.59 4.69 3.39
N GLU A 14 -0.48 3.95 3.49
CA GLU A 14 0.23 3.35 2.35
C GLU A 14 -0.53 2.13 1.85
N LEU A 15 -1.02 1.27 2.76
CA LEU A 15 -1.86 0.13 2.41
C LEU A 15 -3.07 0.54 1.56
N PHE A 16 -3.80 1.58 2.00
CA PHE A 16 -4.98 2.03 1.28
C PHE A 16 -4.67 2.76 -0.02
N ALA A 17 -3.44 3.25 -0.20
CA ALA A 17 -3.01 3.91 -1.42
C ALA A 17 -2.61 2.94 -2.55
N ILE A 18 -2.46 1.64 -2.26
CA ILE A 18 -2.07 0.61 -3.25
C ILE A 18 -3.11 0.53 -4.37
N LYS A 19 -2.65 0.72 -5.62
CA LYS A 19 -3.43 0.51 -6.84
C LYS A 19 -2.90 -0.69 -7.62
N ARG A 20 -3.68 -1.20 -8.58
CA ARG A 20 -3.23 -2.33 -9.43
C ARG A 20 -1.89 -2.07 -10.12
N GLY A 21 -1.61 -0.83 -10.52
CA GLY A 21 -0.35 -0.44 -11.16
C GLY A 21 0.88 -0.57 -10.26
N ASN A 22 0.70 -0.58 -8.94
CA ASN A 22 1.78 -0.72 -7.96
C ASN A 22 2.22 -2.18 -7.74
N ILE A 23 1.46 -3.16 -8.26
CA ILE A 23 1.69 -4.59 -7.99
C ILE A 23 2.31 -5.26 -9.22
N ASN A 24 3.61 -5.58 -9.14
CA ASN A 24 4.25 -6.42 -10.14
C ASN A 24 4.10 -7.90 -9.74
N TYR A 25 3.15 -8.61 -10.38
CA TYR A 25 2.88 -10.03 -10.11
C TYR A 25 3.98 -10.99 -10.59
N LYS A 26 4.88 -10.55 -11.49
CA LYS A 26 5.97 -11.39 -12.01
C LYS A 26 7.18 -11.39 -11.10
N ASP A 27 7.68 -10.20 -10.77
CA ASP A 27 8.92 -10.06 -9.99
C ASP A 27 8.64 -9.92 -8.49
N LYS A 28 7.34 -9.78 -8.12
CA LYS A 28 6.82 -9.59 -6.77
C LYS A 28 7.15 -8.28 -6.03
N PRO A 29 7.79 -7.21 -6.59
CA PRO A 29 7.90 -5.97 -5.87
C PRO A 29 6.54 -5.26 -5.80
N LEU A 30 6.28 -4.66 -4.64
CA LEU A 30 5.24 -3.68 -4.41
C LEU A 30 5.91 -2.31 -4.35
N ASP A 31 5.58 -1.42 -5.29
CA ASP A 31 6.13 -0.07 -5.32
C ASP A 31 5.11 0.93 -4.79
N ILE A 32 5.44 1.63 -3.71
CA ILE A 32 4.55 2.55 -3.00
C ILE A 32 5.09 3.97 -3.18
N ASP A 33 4.43 4.72 -4.06
CA ASP A 33 4.79 6.11 -4.40
C ASP A 33 3.92 7.14 -3.67
N SER A 34 2.89 6.70 -2.94
CA SER A 34 1.83 7.56 -2.46
C SER A 34 1.21 7.08 -1.14
N ALA A 35 0.64 8.03 -0.39
CA ALA A 35 -0.11 7.80 0.84
C ALA A 35 -1.45 8.57 0.79
N ILE A 36 -2.50 8.03 1.40
CA ILE A 36 -3.79 8.72 1.48
C ILE A 36 -3.70 9.94 2.39
N ASN A 37 -4.13 11.09 1.88
CA ASN A 37 -4.43 12.27 2.69
C ASN A 37 -5.91 12.24 3.10
N TRP A 38 -6.17 12.19 4.40
CA TRP A 38 -7.53 12.14 4.94
C TRP A 38 -8.05 13.55 5.16
N ILE A 39 -9.06 13.96 4.40
CA ILE A 39 -9.76 15.23 4.63
C ILE A 39 -10.94 14.94 5.55
N THR A 40 -10.90 15.49 6.76
CA THR A 40 -12.02 15.53 7.69
C THR A 40 -12.65 16.92 7.62
N ASP A 41 -13.95 16.97 7.39
CA ASP A 41 -14.77 18.19 7.43
C ASP A 41 -14.78 18.82 8.83
#